data_AF-A0A151NFJ5-F1
#
_entry.id   AF-A0A151NFJ5-F1
#
_cell.length_a   1.000
_cell.length_b   1.000
_cell.length_c   1.000
_cell.angle_alpha   90.00
_cell.angle_beta   90.00
_cell.angle_gamma   90.00
#
_symmetry.space_group_name_H-M   'P 1'
#
loop_
_entity.id
_entity.type
_entity.pdbx_description
1 polymer ?
#
loop_
_entity_poly.entity_id
_entity_poly.type
_entity_poly.pdbx_seq_one_letter_code
_entity_poly.pdbx_strand_id
1 'polypeptide(L)'
;MQLLRVQVAQLREARAVQAVSQHALGRGSPPPTPAEGSLPQPLDHFDRLELRTFPQGRVPGHHVELGRAHAALVVALEHRFYGASLNADGLRDRPLRFLSSQQA
;
A
#
# COMPACT_ATOMS: atom_id res chain seq x y z
N MET A 1 5.54 -10.48 27.01
CA MET A 1 5.43 -10.61 25.54
C MET A 1 4.81 -9.38 24.82
N GLN A 2 3.97 -8.54 25.45
CA GLN A 2 3.38 -7.35 24.79
C GLN A 2 4.40 -6.24 24.49
N LEU A 3 5.34 -5.96 25.40
CA LEU A 3 6.32 -4.87 25.24
C LEU A 3 7.18 -5.01 23.96
N LEU A 4 7.61 -6.23 23.64
CA LEU A 4 8.47 -6.49 22.49
C LEU A 4 7.76 -6.19 21.16
N ARG A 5 6.44 -6.45 21.07
CA ARG A 5 5.64 -6.15 19.88
C ARG A 5 5.52 -4.65 19.64
N VAL A 6 5.35 -3.88 20.71
CA VAL A 6 5.28 -2.41 20.65
C VAL A 6 6.62 -1.84 20.20
N GLN A 7 7.73 -2.32 20.77
CA GLN A 7 9.07 -1.88 20.36
C GLN A 7 9.38 -2.20 18.89
N VAL A 8 8.99 -3.39 18.40
CA VAL A 8 9.19 -3.75 16.98
C VAL A 8 8.34 -2.87 16.05
N ALA A 9 7.09 -2.56 16.41
CA ALA A 9 6.24 -1.66 15.63
C ALA A 9 6.82 -0.24 15.57
N GLN A 10 7.24 0.30 16.71
CA GLN A 10 7.86 1.63 16.81
C GLN A 10 9.18 1.70 16.02
N LEU A 11 10.01 0.66 16.07
CA LEU A 11 11.25 0.60 15.29
C LEU A 11 10.97 0.57 13.78
N ARG A 12 9.92 -0.15 13.35
CA ARG A 12 9.51 -0.18 11.94
C ARG A 12 9.00 1.18 11.48
N GLU A 13 8.18 1.83 12.30
CA GLU A 13 7.69 3.18 12.02
C GLU A 13 8.84 4.18 11.92
N ALA A 14 9.75 4.20 12.89
CA ALA A 14 10.92 5.08 12.88
C ALA A 14 11.79 4.86 11.63
N ARG A 15 12.02 3.60 11.24
CA ARG A 15 12.76 3.28 10.01
C ARG A 15 12.02 3.73 8.75
N ALA A 16 10.70 3.55 8.69
CA ALA A 16 9.90 4.01 7.55
C ALA A 16 9.93 5.53 7.41
N VAL A 17 9.72 6.26 8.52
CA VAL A 17 9.81 7.73 8.57
C VAL A 17 11.20 8.22 8.16
N GLN A 18 12.26 7.53 8.61
CA GLN A 18 13.63 7.88 8.25
C GLN A 18 13.90 7.62 6.76
N ALA A 19 13.45 6.50 6.20
CA ALA A 19 13.60 6.17 4.78
C ALA A 19 12.86 7.16 3.86
N VAL A 20 11.65 7.58 4.27
CA VAL A 20 10.87 8.62 3.58
C VAL A 20 11.57 9.97 3.68
N SER A 21 12.04 10.35 4.87
CA SER A 21 12.78 11.59 5.09
C SER A 21 14.06 11.65 4.25
N GLN A 22 14.83 10.57 4.17
CA GLN A 22 16.03 10.50 3.32
C GLN A 22 15.72 10.68 1.84
N HIS A 23 14.59 10.14 1.35
CA HIS A 23 14.15 10.34 -0.03
C HIS A 23 13.58 11.73 -0.30
N ALA A 24 12.90 12.34 0.69
CA ALA A 24 12.28 13.65 0.57
C ALA A 24 13.27 14.82 0.78
N LEU A 25 14.36 14.61 1.53
CA LEU A 25 15.32 15.65 1.91
C LEU A 25 16.47 15.85 0.91
N GLY A 26 16.50 15.10 -0.20
CA GLY A 26 17.34 15.40 -1.36
C GLY A 26 16.84 16.65 -2.09
N ARG A 27 16.99 17.84 -1.50
CA ARG A 27 16.66 19.12 -2.15
C ARG A 27 17.37 19.22 -3.50
N GLY A 28 16.60 19.08 -4.58
CA GLY A 28 17.07 19.35 -5.95
C GLY A 28 16.62 18.33 -7.00
N SER A 29 16.26 17.11 -6.61
CA SER A 29 15.74 16.10 -7.54
C SER A 29 14.23 15.96 -7.39
N PRO A 30 13.45 15.94 -8.48
CA PRO A 30 12.01 15.66 -8.38
C PRO A 30 11.80 14.28 -7.72
N PRO A 31 10.75 14.11 -6.89
CA PRO A 31 10.44 12.81 -6.30
C PRO A 31 10.31 11.75 -7.41
N PRO A 32 10.76 10.50 -7.16
CA PRO A 32 10.70 9.44 -8.15
C PRO A 32 9.25 9.24 -8.60
N THR A 33 9.06 9.08 -9.91
CA THR A 33 7.75 8.72 -10.45
C THR A 33 7.29 7.41 -9.80
N PRO A 34 6.06 7.31 -9.27
CA PRO A 34 5.57 6.07 -8.70
C PRO A 34 5.61 4.97 -9.77
N ALA A 35 6.42 3.95 -9.51
CA ALA A 35 6.48 2.79 -10.39
C ALA A 35 5.15 2.03 -10.33
N GLU A 36 4.70 1.57 -11.50
CA GLU A 36 3.71 0.51 -11.58
C GLU A 36 4.21 -0.75 -10.88
N GLY A 37 3.28 -1.55 -10.37
CA GLY A 37 3.60 -2.83 -9.77
C GLY A 37 2.50 -3.33 -8.85
N SER A 38 2.84 -4.24 -7.96
CA SER A 38 1.89 -4.82 -7.00
C SER A 38 2.45 -4.83 -5.59
N LEU A 39 1.60 -4.59 -4.60
CA LEU A 39 1.88 -4.79 -3.18
C LEU A 39 1.09 -5.99 -2.68
N PRO A 40 1.71 -6.93 -1.95
CA PRO A 40 0.96 -8.03 -1.33
C PRO A 40 0.07 -7.48 -0.21
N GLN A 41 -1.24 -7.65 -0.35
CA GLN A 41 -2.23 -7.22 0.65
C GLN A 41 -2.95 -8.43 1.26
N PRO A 42 -3.25 -8.42 2.57
CA PRO A 42 -4.11 -9.43 3.18
C PRO A 42 -5.44 -9.57 2.44
N LEU A 43 -5.87 -10.80 2.23
CA LEU A 43 -7.19 -11.07 1.68
C LEU A 43 -8.29 -10.60 2.63
N ASP A 44 -8.11 -10.85 3.93
CA ASP A 44 -9.03 -10.47 5.00
C ASP A 44 -8.27 -9.76 6.13
N HIS A 45 -8.54 -8.48 6.33
CA HIS A 45 -7.97 -7.70 7.44
C HIS A 45 -8.59 -8.03 8.81
N PHE A 46 -9.76 -8.67 8.83
CA PHE A 46 -10.51 -8.98 10.04
C PHE A 46 -10.31 -10.42 10.54
N ASP A 47 -9.86 -11.32 9.66
CA ASP A 47 -9.46 -12.68 10.05
C ASP A 47 -7.93 -12.81 10.07
N ARG A 48 -7.35 -12.87 11.27
CA ARG A 48 -5.89 -13.03 11.46
C ARG A 48 -5.38 -14.44 11.17
N LEU A 49 -6.28 -15.43 11.06
CA LEU A 49 -5.94 -16.79 10.68
C LEU A 49 -5.89 -16.95 9.16
N GLU A 50 -6.54 -16.05 8.42
CA GLU A 50 -6.47 -15.97 6.97
C GLU A 50 -5.17 -15.28 6.54
N LEU A 51 -4.16 -16.09 6.23
CA LEU A 51 -2.82 -15.60 5.86
C LEU A 51 -2.66 -15.37 4.35
N ARG A 52 -3.69 -15.68 3.55
CA ARG A 52 -3.64 -15.45 2.11
C ARG A 52 -3.51 -13.96 1.80
N THR A 53 -2.73 -13.66 0.78
CA THR A 53 -2.60 -12.32 0.22
C THR A 53 -3.06 -12.27 -1.22
N PHE A 54 -3.27 -11.07 -1.74
CA PHE A 54 -3.48 -10.81 -3.16
C PHE A 54 -2.58 -9.65 -3.62
N PRO A 55 -2.25 -9.57 -4.92
CA PRO A 55 -1.52 -8.44 -5.45
C PRO A 55 -2.45 -7.23 -5.56
N GLN A 56 -2.23 -6.18 -4.77
CA GLN A 56 -2.88 -4.88 -4.98
C GLN A 56 -2.04 -4.04 -5.93
N GLY A 57 -2.65 -3.62 -7.03
CA GLY A 57 -2.03 -2.81 -8.07
C GLY A 57 -1.60 -1.43 -7.56
N ARG A 58 -0.45 -0.99 -8.05
CA ARG A 58 0.04 0.38 -7.95
C ARG A 58 0.04 0.95 -9.35
N VAL A 59 -0.71 2.03 -9.56
CA VAL A 59 -0.83 2.64 -10.89
C VAL A 59 -0.67 4.16 -10.74
N PRO A 60 0.39 4.75 -11.33
CA PRO A 60 0.54 6.20 -11.35
C PRO A 60 -0.58 6.84 -12.17
N GLY A 61 -1.02 8.03 -11.75
CA GLY A 61 -2.03 8.81 -12.48
C GLY A 61 -1.70 10.29 -12.50
N HIS A 62 -2.66 11.11 -12.94
CA HIS A 62 -2.47 12.55 -13.08
C HIS A 62 -2.03 13.25 -11.77
N HIS A 63 -2.40 12.70 -10.62
CA HIS A 63 -1.98 13.18 -9.29
C HIS A 63 -0.45 13.12 -9.06
N VAL A 64 0.30 12.38 -9.88
CA VAL A 64 1.77 12.33 -9.84
C VAL A 64 2.39 13.69 -10.21
N GLU A 65 1.82 14.39 -11.18
CA GLU A 65 2.30 15.71 -11.60
C GLU A 65 2.14 16.72 -10.47
N LEU A 66 0.98 16.71 -9.82
CA LEU A 66 0.70 17.54 -8.65
C LEU A 66 1.66 17.21 -7.49
N GLY A 67 1.85 15.92 -7.20
CA GLY A 67 2.79 15.50 -6.17
C GLY A 67 4.23 15.94 -6.45
N ARG A 68 4.67 15.86 -7.72
CA ARG A 68 5.99 16.35 -8.14
C ARG A 68 6.13 17.86 -7.92
N ALA A 69 5.12 18.65 -8.29
CA ALA A 69 5.13 20.11 -8.12
C ALA A 69 5.25 20.53 -6.64
N HIS A 70 4.72 19.71 -5.74
CA HIS A 70 4.76 19.95 -4.29
C HIS A 70 5.83 19.13 -3.54
N ALA A 71 6.75 18.47 -4.24
CA ALA A 71 7.76 17.58 -3.65
C ALA A 71 7.16 16.54 -2.66
N ALA A 72 5.95 16.07 -2.96
CA ALA A 72 5.24 15.10 -2.14
C ALA A 72 5.59 13.66 -2.55
N LEU A 73 5.62 12.77 -1.57
CA LEU A 73 5.60 11.33 -1.81
C LEU A 73 4.21 10.93 -2.32
N VAL A 74 4.15 10.32 -3.49
CA VAL A 74 2.90 9.85 -4.09
C VAL A 74 2.80 8.33 -4.01
N VAL A 75 1.72 7.85 -3.41
CA VAL A 75 1.35 6.44 -3.40
C VAL A 75 -0.05 6.32 -4.00
N ALA A 76 -0.16 5.57 -5.09
CA ALA A 76 -1.38 5.38 -5.84
C ALA A 76 -1.72 3.89 -5.85
N LEU A 77 -2.78 3.52 -5.13
CA LEU A 77 -3.21 2.14 -4.98
C LEU A 77 -4.55 1.95 -5.68
N GLU A 78 -4.65 0.85 -6.41
CA GLU A 78 -5.93 0.38 -6.92
C GLU A 78 -6.80 -0.14 -5.76
N HIS A 79 -8.11 0.07 -5.88
CA HIS A 79 -9.07 -0.53 -4.97
C HIS A 79 -9.13 -2.04 -5.21
N ARG A 80 -9.28 -2.85 -4.15
CA ARG A 80 -9.49 -4.30 -4.29
C ARG A 80 -10.69 -4.60 -5.19
N PHE A 81 -10.57 -5.64 -6.01
CA PHE A 81 -11.54 -6.05 -7.04
C PHE A 81 -11.67 -5.13 -8.28
N TYR A 82 -10.78 -4.16 -8.44
CA TYR A 82 -10.66 -3.33 -9.66
C TYR A 82 -9.30 -3.54 -10.33
N GLY A 83 -9.22 -3.25 -11.63
CA GLY A 83 -7.96 -3.30 -12.38
C GLY A 83 -7.25 -4.65 -12.26
N ALA A 84 -5.97 -4.61 -11.89
CA ALA A 84 -5.16 -5.81 -11.63
C ALA A 84 -5.27 -6.32 -10.19
N SER A 85 -6.00 -5.61 -9.32
CA SER A 85 -6.15 -5.89 -7.88
C SER A 85 -7.17 -6.98 -7.57
N LEU A 86 -7.05 -8.11 -8.27
CA LEU A 86 -7.91 -9.27 -8.11
C LEU A 86 -7.25 -10.32 -7.22
N ASN A 87 -8.03 -10.92 -6.33
CA ASN A 87 -7.60 -12.12 -5.64
C ASN A 87 -7.59 -13.33 -6.61
N ALA A 88 -6.90 -14.40 -6.21
CA ALA A 88 -6.80 -15.61 -7.03
C ALA A 88 -8.17 -16.24 -7.39
N ASP A 89 -9.20 -15.97 -6.58
CA ASP A 89 -10.54 -16.51 -6.77
C ASP A 89 -11.40 -15.67 -7.74
N GLY A 90 -10.98 -14.45 -8.08
CA GLY A 90 -11.61 -13.55 -9.04
C GLY A 90 -12.97 -12.98 -8.59
N LEU A 91 -13.75 -12.50 -9.57
CA LEU A 91 -15.06 -11.87 -9.39
C LEU A 91 -16.20 -12.90 -9.27
N ARG A 92 -16.06 -13.86 -8.36
CA ARG A 92 -17.13 -14.85 -8.05
C ARG A 92 -17.90 -14.42 -6.81
N ASP A 93 -19.13 -14.90 -6.65
CA ASP A 93 -20.02 -14.51 -5.55
C ASP A 93 -19.40 -14.69 -4.15
N ARG A 94 -18.75 -15.84 -3.90
CA ARG A 94 -18.12 -16.12 -2.59
C ARG A 94 -16.96 -15.17 -2.26
N PRO A 95 -16.03 -14.87 -3.20
CA PRO A 95 -14.99 -13.85 -3.02
C PRO A 95 -15.50 -12.43 -2.76
N LEU A 96 -16.67 -12.04 -3.27
CA LEU A 96 -17.20 -10.68 -3.09
C LEU A 96 -17.44 -10.31 -1.62
N ARG A 97 -17.48 -11.27 -0.70
CA ARG A 97 -17.48 -11.00 0.75
C ARG A 97 -16.29 -10.15 1.22
N PHE A 98 -15.19 -10.15 0.47
CA PHE A 98 -14.00 -9.34 0.78
C PHE A 98 -14.04 -7.96 0.12
N LEU A 99 -15.09 -7.64 -0.64
CA LEU A 99 -15.33 -6.31 -1.23
C LEU A 99 -16.18 -5.49 -0.25
N SER A 100 -15.51 -4.85 0.70
CA SER A 100 -16.14 -3.90 1.61
C SER A 100 -15.25 -2.67 1.79
N SER A 101 -15.85 -1.53 2.15
CA SER A 101 -15.12 -0.31 2.45
C SER A 101 -14.21 -0.46 3.67
N GLN A 102 -14.54 -1.35 4.61
CA GLN A 102 -13.69 -1.61 5.77
C GLN A 102 -12.45 -2.44 5.43
N GLN A 103 -12.48 -3.21 4.34
CA GLN A 103 -11.33 -3.98 3.83
C GLN A 103 -10.45 -3.17 2.86
N ALA A 104 -10.95 -2.03 2.37
CA ALA A 104 -10.33 -1.24 1.31
C ALA A 104 -9.30 -0.24 1.83
#